data_AF-A0A1Y4RBI4-F1
#
_entry.id   AF-A0A1Y4RBI4-F1
#
_cell.length_a   1.000
_cell.length_b   1.000
_cell.length_c   1.000
_cell.angle_alpha   90.00
_cell.angle_beta   90.00
_cell.angle_gamma   90.00
#
_symmetry.space_group_name_H-M   'P 1'
#
loop_
_entity.id
_entity.type
_entity.pdbx_description
1 polymer ?
#
loop_
_entity_poly.entity_id
_entity_poly.type
_entity_poly.pdbx_seq_one_letter_code
_entity_poly.pdbx_strand_id
1 'polypeptide(L)'
;MPSKDELLNSIRPDMRLTKDFFRRVYGYEISYPDFAEEAISALEAAGCTRAREHYEIWVGEYESKHDAQMKEVSVWYVQESKRQWEKRQKEGEAVRARQPEVEQLKTDLQRKSDRELLILLQRLKQSDA
;
A
#
# COMPACT_ATOMS: atom_id res chain seq x y z
N MET A 1 -7.38 -22.70 12.32
CA MET A 1 -7.35 -21.66 13.36
C MET A 1 -8.68 -21.77 14.08
N PRO A 2 -8.72 -21.84 15.42
CA PRO A 2 -10.00 -21.95 16.13
C PRO A 2 -10.82 -20.70 15.85
N SER A 3 -12.15 -20.81 15.81
CA SER A 3 -13.04 -19.65 15.70
C SER A 3 -12.92 -18.72 16.91
N LYS A 4 -13.51 -17.52 16.81
CA LYS A 4 -13.60 -16.56 17.92
C LYS A 4 -14.19 -17.21 19.18
N ASP A 5 -15.31 -17.92 19.01
CA ASP A 5 -16.04 -18.57 20.10
C ASP A 5 -15.28 -19.79 20.63
N GLU A 6 -14.63 -20.56 19.76
CA GLU A 6 -13.76 -21.67 20.17
C GLU A 6 -12.57 -21.18 20.99
N LEU A 7 -12.01 -20.00 20.67
CA LEU A 7 -10.92 -19.40 21.43
C LEU A 7 -11.37 -19.01 22.84
N LEU A 8 -12.53 -18.37 22.99
CA LEU A 8 -13.10 -18.05 24.31
C LEU A 8 -13.43 -19.31 25.11
N ASN A 9 -14.06 -20.31 24.48
CA ASN A 9 -14.39 -21.58 25.12
C ASN A 9 -13.16 -22.41 25.52
N SER A 10 -11.98 -22.07 25.01
CA SER A 10 -10.72 -22.73 25.39
C SER A 10 -10.16 -22.24 26.74
N ILE A 11 -10.70 -21.15 27.29
CA ILE A 11 -10.23 -20.55 28.54
C ILE A 11 -10.59 -21.45 29.73
N ARG A 12 -9.58 -21.79 30.55
CA ARG A 12 -9.71 -22.67 31.72
C ARG A 12 -8.82 -22.18 32.86
N PRO A 13 -9.17 -22.45 34.13
CA PRO A 13 -8.44 -21.92 35.30
C PRO A 13 -6.95 -22.24 35.38
N ASP A 14 -6.51 -23.34 34.78
CA ASP A 14 -5.10 -23.77 34.77
C ASP A 14 -4.48 -23.75 33.38
N MET A 15 -5.04 -22.96 32.45
CA MET A 15 -4.50 -22.90 31.10
C MET A 15 -3.14 -22.19 31.08
N ARG A 16 -2.22 -22.69 30.25
CA ARG A 16 -0.96 -22.00 30.01
C ARG A 16 -1.18 -20.85 29.03
N LEU A 17 -0.98 -19.62 29.50
CA LEU A 17 -0.93 -18.45 28.64
C LEU A 17 0.34 -18.49 27.77
N THR A 18 0.17 -18.30 26.46
CA THR A 18 1.27 -18.32 25.49
C THR A 18 1.21 -17.07 24.61
N LYS A 19 2.36 -16.67 24.06
CA LYS A 19 2.42 -15.60 23.05
C LYS A 19 1.50 -15.90 21.85
N ASP A 20 1.33 -17.18 21.49
CA ASP A 20 0.44 -17.60 20.40
C ASP A 20 -1.04 -17.32 20.73
N PHE A 21 -1.45 -17.50 21.98
CA PHE A 21 -2.80 -17.19 22.43
C PHE A 21 -3.09 -15.69 22.30
N PHE A 22 -2.23 -14.84 22.86
CA PHE A 22 -2.39 -13.38 22.75
C PHE A 22 -2.33 -12.89 21.30
N ARG A 23 -1.52 -13.52 20.45
CA ARG A 23 -1.52 -13.24 19.01
C ARG A 23 -2.88 -13.49 18.36
N ARG A 24 -3.56 -14.58 18.73
CA ARG A 24 -4.90 -14.87 18.21
C ARG A 24 -5.94 -13.89 18.73
N VAL A 25 -5.85 -13.54 20.03
CA VAL A 25 -6.73 -12.52 20.64
C VAL A 25 -6.59 -11.19 19.90
N TYR A 26 -5.36 -10.70 19.71
CA TYR A 26 -5.10 -9.49 18.95
C TYR A 26 -5.55 -9.58 17.49
N GLY A 27 -5.33 -10.72 16.83
CA GLY A 27 -5.81 -10.93 15.46
C GLY A 27 -7.33 -10.82 15.32
N TYR A 28 -8.08 -11.30 16.32
CA TYR A 28 -9.52 -11.15 16.35
C TYR A 28 -9.97 -9.73 16.71
N GLU A 29 -9.28 -9.04 17.63
CA GLU A 29 -9.57 -7.63 17.97
C GLU A 29 -9.58 -6.73 16.73
N ILE A 30 -8.64 -6.94 15.79
CA ILE A 30 -8.57 -6.17 14.54
C ILE A 30 -9.87 -6.26 13.71
N SER A 31 -10.53 -7.42 13.72
CA SER A 31 -11.74 -7.67 12.92
C SER A 31 -13.04 -7.56 13.73
N TYR A 32 -12.95 -7.71 15.05
CA TYR A 32 -14.06 -7.74 16.00
C TYR A 32 -13.67 -6.86 17.19
N PRO A 33 -14.06 -5.58 17.18
CA PRO A 33 -13.78 -4.68 18.29
C PRO A 33 -14.27 -5.25 19.62
N ASP A 34 -13.55 -4.93 20.69
CA ASP A 34 -13.81 -5.34 22.07
C ASP A 34 -13.59 -6.83 22.36
N PHE A 35 -13.16 -7.63 21.38
CA PHE A 35 -12.89 -9.06 21.59
C PHE A 35 -11.73 -9.31 22.56
N ALA A 36 -10.70 -8.47 22.52
CA ALA A 36 -9.59 -8.55 23.46
C ALA A 36 -10.07 -8.34 24.89
N GLU A 37 -10.95 -7.37 25.12
CA GLU A 37 -11.53 -7.10 26.43
C GLU A 37 -12.40 -8.26 26.92
N GLU A 38 -13.20 -8.87 26.03
CA GLU A 38 -13.98 -10.09 26.32
C GLU A 38 -13.07 -11.26 26.72
N ALA A 39 -12.00 -11.52 25.95
CA ALA A 39 -11.05 -12.59 26.22
C ALA A 39 -10.25 -12.35 27.51
N ILE A 40 -9.82 -11.13 27.78
CA ILE A 40 -9.10 -10.75 29.01
C ILE A 40 -10.03 -10.93 30.22
N SER A 41 -11.27 -10.46 30.14
CA SER A 41 -12.26 -10.63 31.22
C SER A 41 -12.51 -12.10 31.54
N ALA A 42 -12.62 -12.95 30.51
CA ALA A 42 -12.77 -14.39 30.68
C ALA A 42 -11.52 -15.04 31.32
N LEU A 43 -10.31 -14.59 30.95
CA LEU A 43 -9.06 -15.05 31.57
C LEU A 43 -8.99 -14.66 33.05
N GLU A 44 -9.32 -13.41 33.38
CA GLU A 44 -9.32 -12.91 34.76
C GLU A 44 -10.35 -13.67 35.61
N ALA A 45 -11.56 -13.92 35.07
CA ALA A 45 -12.59 -14.72 35.72
C ALA A 45 -12.16 -16.19 35.93
N ALA A 46 -11.31 -16.73 35.05
CA ALA A 46 -10.71 -18.04 35.21
C ALA A 46 -9.55 -18.06 36.23
N GLY A 47 -9.12 -16.91 36.76
CA GLY A 47 -8.05 -16.81 37.77
C GLY A 47 -6.70 -16.33 37.22
N CYS A 48 -6.62 -15.97 35.94
CA CYS A 48 -5.44 -15.32 35.37
C CYS A 48 -5.44 -13.82 35.68
N THR A 49 -5.18 -13.45 36.93
CA THR A 49 -5.29 -12.06 37.44
C THR A 49 -4.40 -11.03 36.74
N ARG A 50 -3.37 -11.47 36.00
CA ARG A 50 -2.44 -10.60 35.25
C ARG A 50 -2.60 -10.72 33.73
N ALA A 51 -3.74 -11.25 33.26
CA ALA A 51 -3.99 -11.45 31.83
C ALA A 51 -3.86 -10.15 31.02
N ARG A 52 -4.42 -9.04 31.53
CA ARG A 52 -4.32 -7.71 30.90
C ARG A 52 -2.87 -7.27 30.72
N GLU A 53 -2.09 -7.29 31.79
CA GLU A 53 -0.67 -6.90 31.75
C GLU A 53 0.12 -7.71 30.70
N HIS A 54 -0.10 -9.03 30.66
CA HIS A 54 0.57 -9.89 29.69
C HIS A 54 0.15 -9.62 28.25
N TYR A 55 -1.13 -9.33 28.01
CA TYR A 55 -1.63 -8.95 26.70
C TYR A 55 -1.04 -7.63 26.24
N GLU A 56 -1.09 -6.58 27.08
CA GLU A 56 -0.57 -5.25 26.76
C GLU A 56 0.92 -5.27 26.45
N ILE A 57 1.72 -6.00 27.24
CA ILE A 57 3.16 -6.19 26.96
C ILE A 57 3.35 -6.86 25.59
N TRP A 58 2.60 -7.92 25.30
CA TRP A 58 2.73 -8.63 24.03
C TRP A 58 2.32 -7.76 22.84
N VAL A 59 1.21 -7.02 22.94
CA VAL A 59 0.74 -6.09 21.89
C VAL A 59 1.77 -4.99 21.67
N GLY A 60 2.29 -4.38 22.73
CA GLY A 60 3.33 -3.36 22.63
C GLY A 60 4.61 -3.87 21.96
N GLU A 61 5.08 -5.08 22.29
CA GLU A 61 6.20 -5.73 21.60
C GLU A 61 5.92 -5.94 20.10
N TYR A 62 4.72 -6.40 19.77
CA TYR A 62 4.32 -6.70 18.40
C TYR A 62 4.20 -5.42 17.56
N GLU A 63 3.45 -4.43 18.03
CA GLU A 63 3.20 -3.17 17.33
C GLU A 63 4.50 -2.38 17.17
N SER A 64 5.34 -2.29 18.19
CA SER A 64 6.64 -1.63 18.08
C SER A 64 7.52 -2.26 17.00
N LYS A 65 7.55 -3.60 16.93
CA LYS A 65 8.31 -4.32 15.90
C LYS A 65 7.71 -4.11 14.50
N HIS A 66 6.39 -4.18 14.39
CA HIS A 66 5.68 -3.94 13.14
C HIS A 66 5.92 -2.52 12.62
N ASP A 67 5.81 -1.51 13.48
CA ASP A 67 6.03 -0.11 13.13
C ASP A 67 7.47 0.16 12.71
N ALA A 68 8.45 -0.44 13.41
CA ALA A 68 9.84 -0.37 13.00
C ALA A 68 10.07 -0.94 11.59
N GLN A 69 9.42 -2.07 11.26
CA GLN A 69 9.48 -2.66 9.93
C GLN A 69 8.77 -1.80 8.87
N MET A 70 7.62 -1.23 9.19
CA MET A 70 6.84 -0.42 8.26
C MET A 70 7.44 0.97 8.01
N LYS A 71 8.28 1.47 8.93
CA LYS A 71 8.95 2.76 8.79
C LYS A 71 9.83 2.83 7.54
N GLU A 72 10.63 1.81 7.26
CA GLU A 72 11.48 1.81 6.06
C GLU A 72 10.65 1.73 4.77
N VAL A 73 9.63 0.88 4.76
CA VAL A 73 8.73 0.71 3.61
C VAL A 73 7.98 2.00 3.30
N SER A 74 7.46 2.68 4.32
CA SER A 74 6.77 3.96 4.17
C SER A 74 7.69 5.06 3.62
N VAL A 75 8.92 5.17 4.14
CA VAL A 75 9.92 6.12 3.63
C VAL A 75 10.23 5.85 2.16
N TRP A 76 10.48 4.60 1.80
CA TRP A 76 10.73 4.21 0.42
C TRP A 76 9.55 4.54 -0.49
N TYR A 77 8.33 4.21 -0.07
CA TYR A 77 7.12 4.44 -0.87
C TYR A 77 6.86 5.93 -1.14
N VAL A 78 7.10 6.80 -0.15
CA VAL A 78 7.00 8.25 -0.31
C VAL A 78 8.04 8.75 -1.32
N GLN A 79 9.28 8.27 -1.22
CA GLN A 79 10.35 8.65 -2.15
C GLN A 79 10.04 8.21 -3.59
N GLU A 80 9.58 6.96 -3.77
CA GLU A 80 9.25 6.43 -5.09
C GLU A 80 8.05 7.17 -5.69
N SER A 81 7.02 7.48 -4.88
CA SER A 81 5.88 8.29 -5.30
C SER A 81 6.32 9.67 -5.79
N LYS A 82 7.24 10.32 -5.07
CA LYS A 82 7.80 11.62 -5.47
C LYS A 82 8.57 11.53 -6.78
N ARG A 83 9.43 10.52 -6.93
CA ARG A 83 10.20 10.26 -8.16
C ARG A 83 9.29 10.08 -9.37
N GLN A 84 8.23 9.29 -9.24
CA GLN A 84 7.27 9.09 -10.32
C GLN A 84 6.50 10.37 -10.65
N TRP A 85 6.14 11.17 -9.65
CA TRP A 85 5.48 12.45 -9.86
C TRP A 85 6.39 13.42 -10.64
N GLU A 86 7.66 13.54 -10.25
CA GLU A 86 8.64 14.39 -10.95
C GLU A 86 8.86 13.94 -12.40
N LYS A 87 8.90 12.63 -12.65
CA LYS A 87 9.00 12.08 -14.01
C LYS A 87 7.79 12.50 -14.86
N ARG A 88 6.57 12.34 -14.34
CA ARG A 88 5.34 12.75 -15.04
C ARG A 88 5.31 14.26 -15.32
N GLN A 89 5.82 15.09 -14.40
CA GLN A 89 5.92 16.53 -14.62
C GLN A 89 6.84 16.83 -15.80
N LYS A 90 8.05 16.26 -15.82
CA LYS A 90 9.03 16.46 -16.91
C LYS A 90 8.50 15.98 -18.25
N GLU A 91 7.85 14.83 -18.28
CA GLU A 91 7.21 14.30 -19.50
C GLU A 91 6.10 15.24 -19.98
N GLY A 92 5.24 15.71 -19.07
CA GLY A 92 4.20 16.70 -19.38
C GLY A 92 4.77 18.02 -19.90
N GLU A 93 5.85 18.53 -19.31
CA GLU A 93 6.56 19.73 -19.77
C GLU A 93 7.16 19.53 -21.16
N ALA A 94 7.81 18.39 -21.41
CA ALA A 94 8.38 18.07 -22.71
C ALA A 94 7.30 17.99 -23.81
N VAL A 95 6.14 17.40 -23.49
CA VAL A 95 4.98 17.38 -24.40
C VAL A 95 4.51 18.80 -24.68
N ARG A 96 4.30 19.63 -23.64
CA ARG A 96 3.88 21.03 -23.80
C ARG A 96 4.88 21.86 -24.60
N ALA A 97 6.18 21.65 -24.42
CA ALA A 97 7.23 22.36 -25.14
C ALA A 97 7.26 22.02 -26.64
N ARG A 98 6.94 20.77 -27.02
CA ARG A 98 6.86 20.33 -28.42
C ARG A 98 5.54 20.70 -29.10
N GLN A 99 4.51 21.01 -28.31
CA GLN A 99 3.17 21.25 -28.82
C GLN A 99 3.08 22.42 -29.81
N PRO A 100 3.74 23.58 -29.60
CA PRO A 100 3.76 24.66 -30.58
C PRO A 100 4.37 24.25 -31.93
N GLU A 101 5.47 23.50 -31.92
CA GLU A 101 6.12 23.01 -33.14
C GLU A 101 5.23 22.03 -33.90
N VAL A 102 4.59 21.10 -33.18
CA VAL A 102 3.63 20.15 -33.77
C VAL A 102 2.43 20.87 -34.39
N GLU A 103 1.88 21.88 -33.71
CA GLU A 103 0.74 22.66 -34.24
C GLU A 103 1.15 23.53 -35.45
N GLN A 104 2.36 24.10 -35.45
CA GLN A 104 2.92 24.78 -36.61
C GLN A 104 3.06 23.83 -37.81
N LEU A 105 3.66 22.65 -37.60
CA LEU A 105 3.79 21.61 -38.64
C LEU A 105 2.44 21.18 -39.21
N LYS A 106 1.42 21.00 -38.35
CA LYS A 106 0.05 20.71 -38.81
C LYS A 106 -0.51 21.82 -39.69
N THR A 107 -0.34 23.07 -39.27
CA THR A 107 -0.81 24.23 -40.02
C THR A 107 -0.12 24.34 -41.38
N ASP A 108 1.20 24.11 -41.43
CA ASP A 108 1.97 24.14 -42.67
C ASP A 108 1.58 23.01 -43.61
N LEU A 109 1.33 21.80 -43.09
CA LEU A 109 0.80 20.68 -43.88
C LEU A 109 -0.57 20.99 -44.48
N GLN A 110 -1.47 21.60 -43.71
CA GLN A 110 -2.82 21.99 -44.19
C GLN A 110 -2.77 23.04 -45.31
N ARG A 111 -1.70 23.84 -45.38
CA ARG A 111 -1.52 24.88 -46.40
C ARG A 111 -0.86 24.37 -47.69
N LYS A 112 -0.30 23.15 -47.69
CA LYS A 112 0.37 22.58 -48.87
C LYS A 112 -0.64 22.07 -49.88
N SER A 113 -0.28 22.18 -51.15
CA SER A 113 -1.02 21.55 -52.25
C SER A 113 -0.78 20.03 -52.29
N ASP A 114 -1.72 19.30 -52.89
CA ASP A 114 -1.63 17.83 -53.05
C ASP A 114 -0.32 17.39 -53.72
N ARG A 115 0.15 18.17 -54.71
CA ARG A 115 1.42 17.90 -55.41
C ARG A 115 2.62 18.00 -54.47
N GLU A 116 2.64 18.99 -53.59
CA GLU A 116 3.72 19.17 -52.60
C GLU A 116 3.68 18.08 -51.53
N LEU A 117 2.48 17.66 -51.10
CA LEU A 117 2.29 16.55 -50.17
C LEU A 117 2.79 15.22 -50.76
N LEU A 118 2.52 14.95 -52.03
CA LEU A 118 3.03 13.76 -52.73
C LEU A 118 4.56 13.73 -52.79
N ILE A 119 5.20 14.86 -53.08
CA ILE A 119 6.67 14.98 -53.09
C ILE A 119 7.24 14.74 -51.68
N LEU A 120 6.60 15.28 -50.66
CA LEU A 120 7.04 15.13 -49.26
C LEU A 120 6.94 13.67 -48.79
N LEU A 121 5.85 12.98 -49.12
CA LEU A 121 5.68 11.54 -48.85
C LEU A 121 6.71 10.67 -49.56
N GLN A 122 7.04 10.98 -50.81
CA GLN A 122 8.09 10.26 -51.56
C GLN A 122 9.47 10.40 -50.90
N ARG A 123 9.80 11.61 -50.41
CA ARG A 123 11.06 11.85 -49.68
C ARG A 123 11.14 11.09 -48.37
N LEU A 124 10.05 11.08 -47.59
CA LEU A 124 10.01 10.34 -46.31
C LEU A 124 10.18 8.83 -46.51
N LYS A 125 9.54 8.26 -47.54
CA LYS A 125 9.71 6.84 -47.88
C LYS A 125 11.13 6.48 -48.31
N GLN A 126 11.90 7.43 -48.82
CA GLN A 126 13.30 7.23 -49.23
C GLN A 126 14.27 7.41 -48.06
N SER A 127 13.89 8.12 -46.98
CA SER A 127 14.73 8.31 -45.80
C SER A 127 14.63 7.17 -44.77
N ASP A 128 13.59 6.35 -44.84
CA ASP A 128 13.36 5.21 -43.94
C ASP A 128 13.95 3.88 -44.46
N ALA A 129 14.70 3.91 -45.58
CA ALA A 129 15.36 2.76 -46.23
C ALA A 129 16.89 2.89 -46.14
#